data_AF-A0A2T2RW96-F1
#
_entry.id   AF-A0A2T2RW96-F1
#
_cell.length_a   1.000
_cell.length_b   1.000
_cell.length_c   1.000
_cell.angle_alpha   90.00
_cell.angle_beta   90.00
_cell.angle_gamma   90.00
#
_symmetry.space_group_name_H-M   'P 1'
#
loop_
_entity.id
_entity.type
_entity.pdbx_description
1 polymer ?
#
loop_
_entity_poly.entity_id
_entity_poly.type
_entity_poly.pdbx_seq_one_letter_code
_entity_poly.pdbx_strand_id
1 'polypeptide(L)' 'WYSYNGDNIAQGRDNAVKYLEENPELSREIEQAVREKLDMGAVVSANSVNGAASQQEEGEADSSAEE' A
#
# COMPACT_ATOMS: atom_id res chain seq x y z
N TRP A 1 -2.28 6.68 -1.27
CA TRP A 1 -1.51 6.70 -0.01
C TRP A 1 -0.58 5.51 -0.03
N TYR A 2 0.66 5.69 0.41
CA TYR A 2 1.70 4.67 0.48
C TYR A 2 1.97 4.37 1.94
N SER A 3 1.96 3.09 2.28
CA SER A 3 2.21 2.59 3.63
C SER A 3 3.24 1.48 3.56
N TYR A 4 4.11 1.41 4.55
CA TYR A 4 5.11 0.36 4.70
C TYR A 4 5.13 -0.10 6.14
N ASN A 5 5.16 -1.42 6.34
CA ASN A 5 5.12 -2.04 7.66
C ASN A 5 3.91 -1.65 8.55
N GLY A 6 2.83 -1.13 7.96
CA GLY A 6 1.66 -0.65 8.70
C GLY A 6 1.67 0.85 8.99
N ASP A 7 2.83 1.51 8.84
CA ASP A 7 2.96 2.95 8.96
C ASP A 7 2.68 3.65 7.63
N ASN A 8 1.99 4.79 7.72
CA ASN A 8 1.68 5.61 6.55
C ASN A 8 2.89 6.48 6.24
N ILE A 9 3.52 6.21 5.10
CA ILE A 9 4.73 6.91 4.67
C ILE A 9 4.38 8.24 4.00
N ALA A 10 3.53 8.19 2.97
CA ALA A 10 3.34 9.33 2.10
C ALA A 10 2.03 9.28 1.32
N GLN A 11 1.48 10.45 1.04
CA GLN A 11 0.36 10.59 0.13
C GLN A 11 0.85 11.00 -1.26
N GLY A 12 0.65 10.12 -2.25
CA GLY A 12 1.04 10.38 -3.63
C GLY A 12 2.48 9.96 -3.94
N ARG A 13 2.75 9.75 -5.23
CA ARG A 13 4.02 9.16 -5.71
C ARG A 13 5.22 10.04 -5.39
N ASP A 14 5.08 11.34 -5.59
CA ASP A 14 6.18 12.31 -5.42
C ASP A 14 6.67 12.35 -3.96
N ASN A 15 5.74 12.38 -3.01
CA ASN A 15 6.05 12.36 -1.58
C ASN A 15 6.66 11.02 -1.14
N ALA A 16 6.22 9.90 -1.73
CA ALA A 16 6.81 8.59 -1.45
C ALA A 16 8.27 8.51 -1.94
N VAL A 17 8.56 9.09 -3.11
CA VAL A 17 9.93 9.16 -3.64
C VAL A 17 10.80 10.00 -2.70
N LYS A 18 10.36 11.21 -2.34
CA LYS A 18 11.09 12.07 -1.40
C LYS A 18 11.36 11.39 -0.07
N TYR A 19 10.36 10.70 0.49
CA TYR A 19 10.53 10.00 1.75
C TYR A 19 11.59 8.89 1.67
N LEU A 20 11.67 8.16 0.54
CA LEU A 20 12.70 7.16 0.33
C LEU A 20 14.09 7.79 0.10
N GLU A 21 14.16 8.96 -0.54
CA GLU A 21 15.41 9.72 -0.69
C GLU A 21 15.92 10.26 0.66
N GLU A 22 15.01 10.73 1.52
CA GLU A 22 15.35 11.22 2.87
C GLU A 22 15.70 10.08 3.85
N ASN A 23 15.21 8.86 3.62
CA ASN A 23 15.43 7.69 4.47
C ASN A 23 16.18 6.57 3.72
N PRO A 24 17.50 6.70 3.50
CA PRO A 24 18.29 5.72 2.75
C PRO A 24 18.37 4.35 3.45
N GLU A 25 18.21 4.31 4.78
CA GLU A 25 18.10 3.08 5.55
C GLU A 25 16.86 2.27 5.17
N LEU A 26 15.71 2.94 5.06
CA LEU A 26 14.46 2.32 4.65
C LEU A 26 14.49 1.88 3.19
N SER A 27 15.09 2.71 2.33
CA SER A 27 15.29 2.39 0.91
C SER A 27 16.06 1.07 0.75
N ARG A 28 17.15 0.89 1.51
CA ARG A 28 17.94 -0.36 1.51
C ARG A 28 17.16 -1.55 2.05
N GLU A 29 16.38 -1.37 3.10
CA GLU A 29 15.53 -2.43 3.64
C GLU A 29 14.50 -2.90 2.61
N ILE A 30 13.81 -1.95 1.96
CA ILE A 30 12.84 -2.26 0.91
C ILE A 30 13.52 -2.96 -0.28
N GLU A 31 14.70 -2.49 -0.71
CA GLU A 31 15.44 -3.13 -1.79
C GLU A 31 15.83 -4.57 -1.44
N GLN A 32 16.31 -4.81 -0.22
CA GLN A 32 16.67 -6.14 0.27
C GLN A 32 15.44 -7.05 0.35
N ALA A 33 14.35 -6.58 0.94
CA ALA A 33 13.09 -7.33 1.02
C ALA A 33 12.53 -7.67 -0.37
N VAL A 34 12.56 -6.71 -1.31
CA VAL A 34 12.14 -6.93 -2.70
C VAL A 34 13.05 -7.96 -3.37
N ARG A 35 14.38 -7.87 -3.16
CA ARG A 35 15.35 -8.81 -3.72
C ARG A 35 15.18 -10.21 -3.15
N GLU A 36 14.98 -10.37 -1.84
CA GLU A 36 14.73 -11.66 -1.20
C GLU A 36 13.44 -12.30 -1.70
N LYS A 37 12.36 -11.52 -1.87
CA LYS A 37 11.10 -12.01 -2.43
C LYS A 37 11.27 -12.50 -3.87
N LEU A 38 12.04 -11.77 -4.68
CA LEU A 38 12.40 -12.17 -6.05
C LEU A 38 13.26 -13.43 -6.09
N ASP A 39 14.26 -13.52 -5.21
CA ASP A 39 15.22 -14.62 -5.14
C ASP A 39 14.57 -15.94 -4.67
N MET A 40 13.58 -15.85 -3.77
CA MET A 40 12.74 -17.00 -3.36
C MET A 40 11.83 -17.55 -4.47
N GLY A 41 12.03 -17.15 -5.73
CA GLY A 41 11.30 -17.70 -6.88
C GLY A 41 9.88 -17.15 -7.00
N ALA A 42 9.58 -15.99 -6.39
CA ALA A 42 8.38 -15.25 -6.74
C ALA A 42 8.57 -14.76 -8.19
N VAL A 43 8.01 -15.50 -9.13
CA VAL A 43 7.73 -15.03 -10.48
C VAL A 43 6.96 -13.72 -10.36
N VAL A 44 7.66 -12.60 -10.46
CA VAL A 44 7.05 -11.29 -10.60
C VAL A 44 6.46 -11.23 -11.99
N SER A 45 5.25 -11.78 -12.11
CA SER A 45 4.36 -11.47 -13.20
C SER A 45 4.11 -9.97 -13.14
N ALA A 46 4.43 -9.25 -14.21
CA ALA A 46 4.41 -7.78 -14.30
C ALA A 46 3.01 -7.14 -14.14
N ASN A 47 2.03 -7.85 -13.56
CA ASN A 47 0.63 -7.50 -13.57
C ASN A 47 -0.06 -7.69 -12.20
N SER A 48 0.50 -7.17 -11.12
CA SER A 48 -0.19 -7.08 -9.82
C SER A 48 -0.20 -5.65 -9.30
N VAL A 49 -0.81 -4.77 -10.10
CA VAL A 49 -1.31 -3.46 -9.66
C VAL A 49 -2.83 -3.44 -9.75
N ASN A 50 -3.53 -4.44 -9.20
CA ASN A 50 -4.96 -4.28 -8.93
C ASN A 50 -5.44 -5.31 -7.90
N GLY A 51 -5.59 -4.86 -6.66
CA GLY A 51 -6.06 -5.67 -5.54
C GLY A 51 -6.71 -4.81 -4.46
N ALA A 52 -7.80 -4.14 -4.86
CA ALA A 52 -8.91 -3.74 -3.99
C ALA A 52 -8.62 -2.79 -2.83
N ALA A 53 -8.35 -1.53 -3.17
CA ALA A 53 -8.93 -0.42 -2.41
C ALA A 53 -10.41 -0.27 -2.83
N SER A 54 -11.29 -1.02 -2.18
CA SER A 54 -12.75 -0.83 -2.27
C SER A 54 -13.46 -1.62 -1.16
N GLN A 55 -13.50 -1.03 0.03
CA GLN A 55 -14.58 -1.24 1.00
C GLN A 55 -15.20 0.16 1.15
N GLN A 56 -15.99 0.62 0.17
CA GLN A 56 -17.45 0.66 0.24
C GLN A 56 -17.96 1.19 1.60
N GLU A 57 -17.99 2.52 1.71
CA GLU A 57 -19.10 3.22 2.36
C GLU A 57 -20.34 3.00 1.48
N GLU A 58 -21.25 2.09 1.84
CA GLU A 58 -22.67 2.13 1.43
C GLU A 58 -23.50 1.43 2.53
N GLY A 59 -24.03 2.23 3.45
CA GLY A 59 -24.90 1.81 4.55
C GLY A 59 -26.00 2.84 4.78
N GLU A 60 -26.66 3.28 3.71
CA GLU A 60 -27.92 4.03 3.76
C GLU A 60 -29.08 3.04 3.49
N ALA A 61 -29.87 2.72 4.51
CA ALA A 61 -31.28 2.34 4.36
C ALA A 61 -31.98 2.38 5.74
N ASP A 62 -32.64 3.53 5.96
CA ASP A 62 -33.94 3.70 6.61
C ASP A 62 -34.51 2.52 7.44
N SER A 63 -34.71 2.78 8.73
CA SER A 63 -35.74 2.11 9.52
C SER A 63 -36.57 3.18 10.21
N SER A 64 -37.46 3.81 9.43
CA SER A 64 -38.69 4.39 9.98
C SER A 64 -39.53 3.28 10.65
N ALA A 65 -39.92 3.47 11.91
CA ALA A 65 -41.28 3.24 12.45
C ALA A 65 -41.29 2.83 13.94
N GLU A 66 -41.46 3.80 14.85
CA GLU A 66 -42.18 3.73 16.15
C GLU A 66 -41.92 5.07 16.87
N GLU A 67 -42.87 5.95 17.20
CA GLU A 67 -44.28 5.87 17.62
C GLU A 67 -45.04 7.15 17.17
#